data_AF-A0A149V560-F1
#
_entry.id   AF-A0A149V560-F1
#
_cell.length_a   1.000
_cell.length_b   1.000
_cell.length_c   1.000
_cell.angle_alpha   90.00
_cell.angle_beta   90.00
_cell.angle_gamma   90.00
#
_symmetry.space_group_name_H-M   'P 1'
#
loop_
_entity.id
_entity.type
_entity.pdbx_description
1 polymer ?
#
loop_
_entity_poly.entity_id
_entity_poly.type
_entity_poly.pdbx_seq_one_letter_code
_entity_poly.pdbx_strand_id
1 'polypeptide(L)'
;MDVLARYWQAERAILAMEAAPEPPSTAPEYLAWESKFDTLIAARARAIDQMADIRAITAEGRCGKAQIVERCLPSSVRWGDGGLDTPEIRLALSLARDVAGGSA
;
A
#
# COMPACT_ATOMS: atom_id res chain seq x y z
N MET A 1 -6.73 12.64 -3.62
CA MET A 1 -7.64 12.22 -2.54
C MET A 1 -8.23 10.84 -2.80
N ASP A 2 -8.73 10.56 -4.01
CA ASP A 2 -9.29 9.23 -4.34
C ASP A 2 -8.31 8.05 -4.11
N VAL A 3 -7.06 8.16 -4.56
CA VAL A 3 -6.07 7.06 -4.41
C VAL A 3 -5.75 6.73 -2.94
N LEU A 4 -5.59 7.76 -2.11
CA LEU A 4 -5.33 7.62 -0.67
C LEU A 4 -6.51 6.94 0.03
N ALA A 5 -7.74 7.31 -0.33
CA ALA A 5 -8.94 6.66 0.20
C ALA A 5 -9.02 5.18 -0.21
N ARG A 6 -8.70 4.87 -1.48
CA ARG A 6 -8.63 3.48 -1.98
C ARG A 6 -7.58 2.64 -1.26
N TYR A 7 -6.40 3.20 -1.00
CA TYR A 7 -5.38 2.54 -0.18
C TYR A 7 -5.94 2.19 1.21
N TRP A 8 -6.49 3.17 1.93
CA TRP A 8 -6.99 2.94 3.28
C TRP A 8 -8.22 2.02 3.33
N GLN A 9 -9.03 2.00 2.28
CA GLN A 9 -10.14 1.06 2.14
C GLN A 9 -9.62 -0.38 2.01
N ALA A 10 -8.65 -0.61 1.12
CA ALA A 10 -8.04 -1.93 0.95
C ALA A 10 -7.32 -2.36 2.24
N GLU A 11 -6.53 -1.49 2.84
CA GLU A 11 -5.76 -1.79 4.06
C GLU A 11 -6.67 -2.16 5.24
N ARG A 12 -7.75 -1.40 5.49
CA ARG A 12 -8.70 -1.75 6.55
C ARG A 12 -9.42 -3.08 6.28
N ALA A 13 -9.72 -3.39 5.03
CA ALA A 13 -10.36 -4.65 4.66
C ALA A 13 -9.40 -5.84 4.85
N ILE A 14 -8.11 -5.68 4.53
CA ILE A 14 -7.07 -6.68 4.79
C ILE A 14 -6.97 -6.94 6.30
N LEU A 15 -6.81 -5.88 7.09
CA LEU A 15 -6.71 -6.00 8.56
C LEU A 15 -7.95 -6.66 9.17
N ALA A 16 -9.14 -6.37 8.63
CA ALA A 16 -10.38 -7.01 9.09
C ALA A 16 -10.42 -8.51 8.74
N MET A 17 -9.86 -8.92 7.59
CA MET A 17 -9.73 -10.33 7.22
C MET A 17 -8.66 -11.04 8.06
N GLU A 18 -7.52 -10.42 8.31
CA GLU A 18 -6.43 -10.96 9.16
C GLU A 18 -6.84 -11.10 10.63
N ALA A 19 -7.78 -10.27 11.11
CA ALA A 19 -8.33 -10.37 12.45
C ALA A 19 -9.33 -11.54 12.61
N ALA A 20 -9.86 -12.08 11.50
CA ALA A 20 -10.74 -13.23 11.51
C ALA A 20 -9.94 -14.52 11.28
N PRO A 21 -10.36 -15.67 11.85
CA PRO A 21 -9.73 -16.95 11.52
C PRO A 21 -9.81 -17.23 10.02
N GLU A 22 -8.66 -17.53 9.42
CA GLU A 22 -8.59 -18.03 8.05
C GLU A 22 -9.33 -19.38 7.97
N PRO A 23 -10.23 -19.57 6.97
CA PRO A 23 -10.90 -20.84 6.78
C PRO A 23 -9.88 -21.94 6.41
N PRO A 24 -10.08 -23.21 6.79
CA PRO A 24 -9.20 -24.29 6.38
C PRO A 24 -9.13 -24.39 4.86
N SER A 25 -7.97 -24.74 4.30
CA SER A 25 -7.79 -24.91 2.84
C SER A 25 -8.66 -26.01 2.21
N THR A 26 -9.22 -26.89 3.03
CA THR A 26 -10.18 -27.93 2.62
C THR A 26 -11.63 -27.46 2.63
N ALA A 27 -11.91 -26.28 3.18
CA ALA A 27 -13.26 -25.74 3.29
C ALA A 27 -13.74 -25.18 1.93
N PRO A 28 -15.02 -25.37 1.57
CA PRO A 28 -15.57 -24.85 0.31
C PRO A 28 -15.41 -23.33 0.13
N GLU A 29 -15.44 -22.58 1.22
CA GLU A 29 -15.30 -21.12 1.24
C GLU A 29 -13.86 -20.62 1.08
N TYR A 30 -12.85 -21.49 1.19
CA TYR A 30 -11.44 -21.09 1.17
C TYR A 30 -11.07 -20.34 -0.12
N LEU A 31 -11.44 -20.88 -1.28
CA LEU A 31 -11.11 -20.27 -2.57
C LEU A 31 -11.72 -18.86 -2.73
N ALA A 32 -12.91 -18.65 -2.18
CA ALA A 32 -13.55 -17.33 -2.20
C ALA A 32 -12.88 -16.36 -1.23
N TRP A 33 -12.45 -16.85 -0.06
CA TRP A 33 -11.68 -16.08 0.91
C TRP A 33 -10.32 -15.68 0.34
N GLU A 34 -9.57 -16.63 -0.23
CA GLU A 34 -8.24 -16.44 -0.83
C GLU A 34 -8.30 -15.43 -1.98
N SER A 35 -9.23 -15.64 -2.93
CA SER A 35 -9.42 -14.72 -4.06
C SER A 35 -9.77 -13.29 -3.61
N LYS A 36 -10.58 -13.16 -2.55
CA LYS A 36 -10.89 -11.84 -1.98
C LYS A 36 -9.66 -11.21 -1.34
N PHE A 37 -8.87 -11.98 -0.60
CA PHE A 37 -7.66 -11.49 0.04
C PHE A 37 -6.65 -11.01 -1.01
N ASP A 38 -6.38 -11.82 -2.02
CA ASP A 38 -5.50 -11.48 -3.15
C ASP A 38 -5.95 -10.20 -3.87
N THR A 39 -7.25 -10.06 -4.10
CA THR A 39 -7.82 -8.85 -4.72
C THR A 39 -7.54 -7.60 -3.88
N LEU A 40 -7.64 -7.70 -2.55
CA LEU A 40 -7.35 -6.59 -1.66
C LEU A 40 -5.86 -6.26 -1.62
N ILE A 41 -4.98 -7.27 -1.59
CA ILE A 41 -3.53 -7.09 -1.65
C ILE A 41 -3.14 -6.39 -2.95
N ALA A 42 -3.68 -6.83 -4.09
CA ALA A 42 -3.45 -6.22 -5.39
C ALA A 42 -3.98 -4.77 -5.44
N ALA A 43 -5.16 -4.50 -4.88
CA ALA A 43 -5.72 -3.15 -4.81
C ALA A 43 -4.86 -2.21 -3.98
N ARG A 44 -4.35 -2.68 -2.83
CA ARG A 44 -3.42 -1.92 -1.98
C ARG A 44 -2.12 -1.61 -2.73
N ALA A 45 -1.49 -2.61 -3.33
CA ALA A 45 -0.24 -2.44 -4.07
C ALA A 45 -0.40 -1.46 -5.24
N ARG A 46 -1.50 -1.57 -6.00
CA ARG A 46 -1.82 -0.65 -7.09
C ARG A 46 -2.03 0.79 -6.59
N ALA A 47 -2.64 0.97 -5.42
CA ALA A 47 -2.80 2.30 -4.85
C ALA A 47 -1.44 2.92 -4.46
N ILE A 48 -0.53 2.14 -3.87
CA ILE A 48 0.84 2.58 -3.54
C ILE A 48 1.58 3.03 -4.80
N ASP A 49 1.56 2.20 -5.85
CA ASP A 49 2.20 2.50 -7.13
C ASP A 49 1.65 3.81 -7.74
N GLN A 50 0.32 3.96 -7.79
CA GLN A 50 -0.32 5.19 -8.25
C GLN A 50 0.05 6.42 -7.39
N MET A 51 0.18 6.28 -6.08
CA MET A 51 0.61 7.39 -5.22
C MET A 51 2.06 7.77 -5.44
N ALA A 52 2.94 6.81 -5.80
CA ALA A 52 4.32 7.12 -6.14
C ALA A 52 4.42 8.04 -7.37
N ASP A 53 3.50 7.89 -8.33
CA ASP A 53 3.48 8.69 -9.57
C ASP A 53 2.80 10.07 -9.41
N ILE A 54 1.99 10.27 -8.37
CA ILE A 54 1.25 11.52 -8.16
C ILE A 54 2.05 12.48 -7.28
N ARG A 55 2.40 13.67 -7.77
CA ARG A 55 3.04 14.72 -6.94
C ARG A 55 2.10 15.21 -5.82
N ALA A 56 2.56 15.21 -4.58
CA ALA A 56 1.82 15.76 -3.43
C ALA A 56 2.16 17.24 -3.18
N ILE A 57 1.33 18.13 -3.72
CA ILE A 57 1.53 19.58 -3.63
C ILE A 57 1.09 20.12 -2.25
N THR A 58 0.01 19.55 -1.70
CA THR A 58 -0.58 19.97 -0.42
C THR A 58 0.11 19.30 0.77
N ALA A 59 0.05 19.96 1.94
CA ALA A 59 0.53 19.37 3.19
C ALA A 59 -0.21 18.06 3.51
N GLU A 60 -1.53 18.02 3.32
CA GLU A 60 -2.35 16.83 3.51
C GLU A 60 -1.89 15.66 2.61
N GLY A 61 -1.61 15.93 1.34
CA GLY A 61 -1.10 14.90 0.42
C GLY A 61 0.25 14.33 0.86
N ARG A 62 1.17 15.21 1.31
CA ARG A 62 2.48 14.80 1.84
C ARG A 62 2.32 13.96 3.11
N CYS A 63 1.49 14.39 4.05
CA CYS A 63 1.19 13.65 5.27
C CYS A 63 0.58 12.28 4.97
N GLY A 64 -0.38 12.21 4.04
CA GLY A 64 -0.98 10.95 3.61
C GLY A 64 0.03 9.96 3.04
N LYS A 65 0.95 10.42 2.18
CA LYS A 65 2.06 9.58 1.69
C LYS A 65 2.99 9.14 2.80
N ALA A 66 3.36 10.05 3.70
CA ALA A 66 4.26 9.75 4.82
C ALA A 66 3.73 8.62 5.71
N GLN A 67 2.44 8.66 6.06
CA GLN A 67 1.79 7.61 6.86
C GLN A 67 1.90 6.22 6.21
N ILE A 68 1.80 6.16 4.88
CA ILE A 68 1.89 4.90 4.13
C ILE A 68 3.33 4.42 4.07
N VAL A 69 4.29 5.33 3.84
CA VAL A 69 5.72 5.02 3.85
C VAL A 69 6.13 4.46 5.22
N GLU A 70 5.77 5.14 6.31
CA GLU A 70 6.08 4.70 7.67
C GLU A 70 5.55 3.30 7.96
N ARG A 71 4.36 2.98 7.43
CA ARG A 71 3.71 1.68 7.64
C ARG A 71 4.30 0.56 6.78
N CYS A 72 4.53 0.83 5.49
CA CYS A 72 4.82 -0.22 4.50
C CYS A 72 6.32 -0.40 4.22
N LEU A 73 7.12 0.68 4.26
CA LEU A 73 8.53 0.65 3.90
C LEU A 73 9.37 -0.29 4.79
N PRO A 74 9.21 -0.31 6.13
CA PRO A 74 10.04 -1.18 6.97
C PRO A 74 9.91 -2.66 6.63
N SER A 75 8.67 -3.12 6.39
CA SER A 75 8.40 -4.50 6.00
C SER A 75 8.94 -4.82 4.60
N SER A 76 8.77 -3.90 3.64
CA SER A 76 9.29 -4.03 2.28
C SER A 76 10.82 -4.15 2.26
N VAL A 77 11.53 -3.33 3.06
CA VAL A 77 13.00 -3.39 3.17
C VAL A 77 13.48 -4.65 3.90
N ARG A 78 12.76 -5.10 4.93
CA ARG A 78 13.18 -6.26 5.75
C ARG A 78 12.98 -7.59 5.03
N TRP A 79 11.90 -7.73 4.27
CA TRP A 79 11.46 -9.00 3.69
C TRP A 79 11.45 -9.02 2.17
N GLY A 80 11.77 -7.89 1.52
CA GLY A 80 11.88 -7.81 0.07
C GLY A 80 13.03 -8.65 -0.48
N ASP A 81 12.99 -8.87 -1.79
CA ASP A 81 14.01 -9.62 -2.56
C ASP A 81 15.34 -8.85 -2.75
N GLY A 82 15.52 -7.71 -2.06
CA GLY A 82 16.64 -6.80 -2.23
C GLY A 82 16.50 -5.86 -3.43
N GLY A 83 15.40 -5.91 -4.17
CA GLY A 83 15.09 -4.98 -5.24
C GLY A 83 14.88 -3.56 -4.73
N LEU A 84 15.53 -2.58 -5.35
CA LEU A 84 15.36 -1.16 -5.03
C LEU A 84 14.19 -0.51 -5.78
N ASP A 85 13.46 -1.27 -6.60
CA ASP A 85 12.36 -0.77 -7.45
C ASP A 85 10.97 -1.21 -6.95
N THR A 86 10.83 -1.42 -5.65
CA THR A 86 9.51 -1.74 -5.07
C THR A 86 8.61 -0.51 -5.05
N PRO A 87 7.28 -0.68 -5.15
CA PRO A 87 6.33 0.43 -5.02
C PRO A 87 6.52 1.25 -3.74
N GLU A 88 6.89 0.63 -2.61
CA GLU A 88 7.13 1.34 -1.35
C GLU A 88 8.38 2.23 -1.40
N ILE A 89 9.47 1.73 -2.01
CA ILE A 89 10.69 2.53 -2.20
C ILE A 89 10.41 3.70 -3.16
N ARG A 90 9.72 3.44 -4.28
CA ARG A 90 9.30 4.50 -5.21
C ARG A 90 8.41 5.54 -4.54
N LEU A 91 7.48 5.13 -3.67
CA LEU A 91 6.64 6.04 -2.89
C LEU A 91 7.48 6.89 -1.92
N ALA A 92 8.46 6.30 -1.24
CA ALA A 92 9.36 7.03 -0.33
C ALA A 92 10.19 8.08 -1.09
N LEU A 93 10.74 7.73 -2.26
CA LEU A 93 11.46 8.67 -3.12
C LEU A 93 10.54 9.77 -3.66
N SER A 94 9.31 9.42 -4.03
CA SER A 94 8.28 10.37 -4.46
C SER A 94 7.97 11.40 -3.35
N LEU A 95 7.76 10.93 -2.11
CA LEU A 95 7.57 11.81 -0.95
C LEU A 95 8.78 12.72 -0.71
N ALA A 96 10.01 12.20 -0.83
CA ALA A 96 11.21 13.02 -0.68
C ALA A 96 11.27 14.17 -1.70
N ARG A 97 10.89 13.91 -2.97
CA ARG A 97 10.78 14.96 -4.01
C ARG A 97 9.68 15.97 -3.69
N ASP A 98 8.54 15.50 -3.21
CA ASP A 98 7.42 16.36 -2.81
C ASP A 98 7.79 17.32 -1.67
N VAL A 99 8.59 16.86 -0.69
CA VAL A 99 9.05 17.65 0.45
C VAL A 99 10.19 18.60 0.08
N ALA A 100 11.15 18.14 -0.74
CA ALA A 100 12.27 18.96 -1.20
C ALA A 100 11.84 20.12 -2.11
N GLY A 101 10.55 20.21 -2.47
CA GLY A 101 10.03 21.21 -3.39
C GLY A 101 10.49 20.96 -4.83
N GLY A 102 10.91 19.73 -5.16
CA GLY A 102 11.46 19.36 -6.46
C GLY A 102 10.47 19.66 -7.58
N SER A 103 10.65 20.81 -8.21
CA SER A 103 10.16 21.08 -9.56
C SER A 103 10.94 20.14 -10.48
N ALA A 104 10.28 19.12 -11.01
CA ALA A 104 10.66 18.61 -12.31
C ALA A 104 10.27 19.66 -13.37
#